data_AF-A0A6V7Q700-F1
#
_entry.id   AF-A0A6V7Q700-F1
#
_cell.length_a   1.000
_cell.length_b   1.000
_cell.length_c   1.000
_cell.angle_alpha   90.00
_cell.angle_beta   90.00
_cell.angle_gamma   90.00
#
_symmetry.space_group_name_H-M   'P 1'
#
loop_
_entity.id
_entity.type
_entity.pdbx_description
1 polymer ?
#
loop_
_entity_poly.entity_id
_entity_poly.type
_entity_poly.pdbx_seq_one_letter_code
_entity_poly.pdbx_strand_id
1 'polypeptide(L)'
;MASRVLLFALLALVLSQAIASDPSPLQDFCVADMNSPVFVNGLVCKNPNFTTPEDFFFKGLDQPDNKLFSKVLNKGDVFVFPEGLIHFQFNVGKTSGFGISGLSSQNPGLITIANAVFKSNPPISDDILAKAFQLDKKIVDWIQTQL
;
A
#
# COMPACT_ATOMS: atom_id res chain seq x y z
N MET A 1 -16.99 -41.12 -9.65
CA MET A 1 -16.22 -40.77 -8.44
C MET A 1 -15.32 -39.54 -8.65
N ALA A 2 -14.51 -39.49 -9.72
CA ALA A 2 -13.61 -38.35 -10.01
C ALA A 2 -14.28 -36.96 -10.11
N SER A 3 -15.46 -36.86 -10.72
CA SER A 3 -16.16 -35.57 -10.90
C SER A 3 -16.59 -34.90 -9.59
N ARG A 4 -16.95 -35.69 -8.56
CA ARG A 4 -17.26 -35.15 -7.23
C ARG A 4 -16.01 -34.66 -6.50
N VAL A 5 -14.89 -35.36 -6.67
CA VAL A 5 -13.59 -34.97 -6.09
C VAL A 5 -13.12 -33.64 -6.67
N LEU A 6 -13.27 -33.45 -7.99
CA LEU A 6 -12.97 -32.17 -8.67
C LEU A 6 -13.85 -31.02 -8.16
N LEU A 7 -15.14 -31.27 -7.92
CA LEU A 7 -16.05 -30.24 -7.41
C LEU A 7 -15.69 -29.80 -5.98
N PHE A 8 -15.33 -30.75 -5.10
CA PHE A 8 -14.88 -30.44 -3.75
C PHE A 8 -13.54 -29.70 -3.74
N ALA A 9 -12.61 -30.05 -4.65
CA ALA A 9 -11.34 -29.34 -4.79
C ALA A 9 -11.53 -27.89 -5.26
N LEU A 10 -12.43 -27.65 -6.21
CA LEU A 10 -12.78 -26.31 -6.68
C LEU A 10 -13.48 -25.48 -5.58
N LEU A 11 -14.38 -26.08 -4.80
CA LEU A 11 -15.07 -25.37 -3.72
C LEU A 11 -14.11 -24.96 -2.59
N ALA A 12 -13.11 -25.80 -2.27
CA ALA A 12 -12.06 -25.48 -1.30
C ALA A 12 -11.16 -24.31 -1.75
N LEU A 13 -10.93 -24.17 -3.06
CA LEU A 13 -10.11 -23.09 -3.63
C LEU A 13 -10.80 -21.72 -3.52
N VAL A 14 -12.14 -21.68 -3.57
CA VAL A 14 -12.94 -20.43 -3.57
C VAL A 14 -13.18 -19.89 -2.14
N LEU A 15 -13.11 -20.75 -1.12
CA LEU A 15 -13.28 -20.38 0.30
C LEU A 15 -12.02 -19.78 0.95
N SER A 16 -10.90 -19.69 0.21
CA SER A 16 -9.61 -19.19 0.72
C SER A 16 -9.40 -17.68 0.50
N GLN A 17 -10.45 -16.87 0.67
CA GLN A 17 -10.29 -15.40 0.76
C GLN A 17 -9.77 -15.08 2.16
N ALA A 18 -8.46 -15.22 2.35
CA ALA A 18 -7.79 -14.77 3.55
C ALA A 18 -7.67 -13.24 3.51
N ILE A 19 -8.38 -12.55 4.40
CA ILE A 19 -8.04 -11.16 4.74
C ILE A 19 -6.74 -11.26 5.54
N ALA A 20 -5.69 -10.68 5.00
CA ALA A 20 -4.34 -10.78 5.51
C ALA A 20 -4.01 -9.58 6.40
N SER A 21 -4.41 -9.62 7.66
CA SER A 21 -3.78 -8.81 8.72
C SER A 21 -3.07 -9.77 9.68
N ASP A 22 -1.91 -9.37 10.17
CA ASP A 22 -1.12 -10.21 11.08
C ASP A 22 -1.84 -10.48 12.42
N PRO A 23 -1.49 -11.56 13.16
CA PRO A 23 -2.18 -12.00 14.36
C PRO A 23 -2.26 -10.93 15.47
N SER A 24 -3.32 -11.03 16.27
CA SER A 24 -3.71 -10.00 17.24
C SER A 24 -2.65 -9.71 18.32
N PRO A 25 -2.52 -8.44 18.74
CA PRO A 25 -1.61 -8.04 19.81
C PRO A 25 -2.01 -8.64 21.17
N LEU A 26 -1.03 -8.79 22.07
CA LEU A 26 -1.23 -9.31 23.44
C LEU A 26 -1.97 -8.33 24.39
N GLN A 27 -2.25 -7.12 23.90
CA GLN A 27 -2.92 -6.01 24.57
C GLN A 27 -3.58 -5.12 23.50
N ASP A 28 -4.63 -4.39 23.85
CA ASP A 28 -5.42 -3.63 22.86
C ASP A 28 -4.59 -2.60 22.08
N PHE A 29 -3.59 -1.97 22.73
CA PHE A 29 -2.66 -1.05 22.06
C PHE A 29 -1.36 -0.77 22.84
N CYS A 30 -0.35 -0.25 22.13
CA CYS A 30 0.88 0.34 22.70
C CYS A 30 1.32 1.54 21.83
N VAL A 31 0.88 2.75 22.20
CA VAL A 31 1.33 4.00 21.57
C VAL A 31 2.73 4.30 22.06
N ALA A 32 3.68 4.61 21.17
CA ALA A 32 5.04 4.96 21.58
C ALA A 32 5.08 6.29 22.39
N ASP A 33 5.76 6.26 23.54
CA ASP A 33 6.09 7.44 24.34
C ASP A 33 7.42 8.02 23.89
N MET A 34 7.35 9.09 23.10
CA MET A 34 8.51 9.79 22.55
C MET A 34 9.25 10.63 23.61
N ASN A 35 8.72 10.77 24.83
CA ASN A 35 9.30 11.56 25.92
C ASN A 35 9.93 10.68 27.01
N SER A 36 9.91 9.36 26.85
CA SER A 36 10.42 8.45 27.87
C SER A 36 11.95 8.53 27.97
N PRO A 37 12.51 8.65 29.19
CA PRO A 37 13.95 8.62 29.41
C PRO A 37 14.54 7.20 29.42
N VAL A 38 13.69 6.17 29.24
CA VAL A 38 14.05 4.76 29.37
C VAL A 38 14.38 4.17 27.99
N PHE A 39 15.51 3.48 27.90
CA PHE A 39 15.95 2.80 26.68
C PHE A 39 15.55 1.32 26.71
N VAL A 40 14.82 0.88 25.69
CA VAL A 40 14.43 -0.52 25.48
C VAL A 40 14.69 -0.90 24.02
N ASN A 41 14.61 -2.19 23.69
CA ASN A 41 14.58 -2.59 22.28
C ASN A 41 13.22 -2.20 21.67
N GLY A 42 13.17 -1.07 20.97
CA GLY A 42 11.95 -0.46 20.45
C GLY A 42 11.68 0.90 21.09
N LEU A 43 10.41 1.18 21.38
CA LEU A 43 9.98 2.39 22.08
C LEU A 43 9.10 2.00 23.27
N VAL A 44 9.22 2.76 24.35
CA VAL A 44 8.40 2.57 25.54
C VAL A 44 6.94 2.90 25.21
N CYS A 45 5.98 2.11 25.69
CA CYS A 45 4.57 2.41 25.52
C CYS A 45 4.15 3.56 26.46
N LYS A 46 3.40 4.52 25.94
CA LYS A 46 2.64 5.49 26.72
C LYS A 46 1.62 4.75 27.59
N ASN A 47 1.38 5.27 28.79
CA ASN A 47 0.38 4.69 29.68
C ASN A 47 -1.03 4.81 29.05
N PRO A 48 -1.82 3.71 29.01
CA PRO A 48 -3.16 3.70 28.40
C PRO A 48 -4.15 4.74 28.92
N ASN A 49 -3.99 5.21 30.16
CA ASN A 49 -4.86 6.26 30.71
C ASN A 49 -4.62 7.64 30.09
N PHE A 50 -3.49 7.84 29.41
CA PHE A 50 -3.14 9.10 28.75
C PHE A 50 -3.17 8.98 27.22
N THR A 51 -3.49 7.82 26.66
CA THR A 51 -3.66 7.67 25.22
C THR A 51 -5.01 8.24 24.79
N THR A 52 -4.97 9.01 23.72
CA THR A 52 -6.14 9.64 23.09
C THR A 52 -6.35 9.01 21.71
N PRO A 53 -7.57 9.06 21.14
CA PRO A 53 -7.79 8.61 19.76
C PRO A 53 -6.80 9.22 18.77
N GLU A 54 -6.44 10.48 18.95
CA GLU A 54 -5.46 11.21 18.12
C GLU A 54 -4.09 10.56 18.08
N ASP A 55 -3.68 9.85 19.15
CA ASP A 55 -2.41 9.14 19.21
C ASP A 55 -2.36 7.93 18.24
N PHE A 56 -3.53 7.47 17.77
CA PHE A 56 -3.66 6.34 16.83
C PHE A 56 -3.84 6.80 15.38
N PHE A 57 -4.21 8.05 15.16
CA PHE A 57 -4.54 8.58 13.84
C PHE A 57 -3.48 9.57 13.38
N PHE A 58 -2.69 9.17 12.37
CA PHE A 58 -1.92 10.14 11.60
C PHE A 58 -2.84 10.94 10.66
N LYS A 59 -3.37 12.06 11.13
CA LYS A 59 -4.29 12.93 10.37
C LYS A 59 -3.66 13.63 9.15
N GLY A 60 -2.34 13.55 8.97
CA GLY A 60 -1.63 14.30 7.94
C GLY A 60 -1.79 13.74 6.51
N LEU A 61 -2.21 12.48 6.36
CA LEU A 61 -2.28 11.79 5.07
C LEU A 61 -3.70 11.62 4.53
N ASP A 62 -4.71 11.92 5.35
CA ASP A 62 -6.14 11.93 4.99
C ASP A 62 -6.63 13.37 4.70
N GLN A 63 -5.72 14.31 4.39
CA GLN A 63 -6.11 15.63 3.92
C GLN A 63 -6.42 15.56 2.42
N PRO A 64 -7.67 15.80 1.98
CA PRO A 64 -8.14 15.60 0.60
C PRO A 64 -7.61 16.64 -0.41
N ASP A 65 -6.60 17.42 -0.06
CA ASP A 65 -6.07 18.52 -0.87
C ASP A 65 -5.15 18.06 -2.03
N ASN A 66 -5.26 16.79 -2.48
CA ASN A 66 -4.38 16.20 -3.50
C ASN A 66 -2.89 16.52 -3.26
N LYS A 67 -2.48 16.47 -1.99
CA LYS A 67 -1.18 16.95 -1.55
C LYS A 67 -0.10 15.89 -1.75
N LEU A 68 0.96 16.27 -2.45
CA LEU A 68 2.15 15.44 -2.60
C LEU A 68 3.08 15.58 -1.38
N PHE A 69 3.36 14.48 -0.72
CA PHE A 69 4.45 14.37 0.26
C PHE A 69 5.64 13.66 -0.38
N SER A 70 6.77 14.35 -0.50
CA SER A 70 7.99 13.78 -1.09
C SER A 70 9.23 14.14 -0.28
N LYS A 71 10.20 13.22 -0.23
CA LYS A 71 11.49 13.39 0.43
C LYS A 71 12.55 12.57 -0.29
N VAL A 72 13.75 13.12 -0.43
CA VAL A 72 14.94 12.36 -0.83
C VAL A 72 15.41 11.55 0.38
N LEU A 73 15.39 10.22 0.25
CA LEU A 73 15.79 9.31 1.33
C LEU A 73 17.29 8.97 1.22
N ASN A 74 17.99 9.09 2.34
CA ASN A 74 19.37 8.64 2.50
C ASN A 74 19.43 7.30 3.23
N LYS A 75 20.61 6.67 3.25
CA LYS A 75 20.82 5.42 3.97
C LYS A 75 20.47 5.61 5.46
N GLY A 76 19.53 4.80 5.95
CA GLY A 76 19.05 4.84 7.33
C GLY A 76 17.76 5.64 7.52
N ASP A 77 17.34 6.43 6.54
CA ASP A 77 16.04 7.10 6.59
C ASP A 77 14.90 6.09 6.43
N VAL A 78 13.79 6.36 7.12
CA VAL A 78 12.55 5.59 7.03
C VAL A 78 11.44 6.50 6.50
N PHE A 79 10.58 5.94 5.67
CA PHE A 79 9.39 6.62 5.15
C PHE A 79 8.19 5.67 5.27
N VAL A 80 7.02 6.22 5.62
CA VAL A 80 5.79 5.46 5.81
C VAL A 80 4.79 5.84 4.73
N PHE A 81 4.25 4.82 4.06
CA PHE A 81 3.13 4.97 3.14
C PHE A 81 1.88 4.43 3.83
N PRO A 82 0.82 5.24 4.00
CA PRO A 82 -0.46 4.77 4.50
C PRO A 82 -1.10 3.79 3.54
N GLU A 83 -1.98 2.97 4.09
CA GLU A 83 -2.76 2.01 3.32
C GLU A 83 -3.62 2.72 2.27
N GLY A 84 -3.63 2.17 1.05
CA GLY A 84 -4.47 2.63 -0.05
C GLY A 84 -4.01 3.91 -0.77
N LEU A 85 -2.99 4.62 -0.28
CA LEU A 85 -2.50 5.84 -0.94
C LEU A 85 -1.50 5.55 -2.06
N ILE A 86 -1.65 6.28 -3.16
CA ILE A 86 -0.72 6.24 -4.29
C ILE A 86 0.63 6.80 -3.84
N HIS A 87 1.69 6.07 -4.14
CA HIS A 87 3.05 6.48 -3.85
C HIS A 87 4.00 6.04 -4.97
N PHE A 88 5.20 6.63 -4.99
CA PHE A 88 6.24 6.31 -5.96
C PHE A 88 7.63 6.46 -5.33
N GLN A 89 8.62 5.78 -5.92
CA GLN A 89 10.02 5.95 -5.60
C GLN A 89 10.78 6.18 -6.91
N PHE A 90 11.74 7.12 -6.88
CA PHE A 90 12.58 7.44 -8.04
C PHE A 90 14.02 7.63 -7.60
N ASN A 91 14.95 6.90 -8.23
CA ASN A 91 16.37 7.01 -7.92
C ASN A 91 16.96 8.24 -8.62
N VAL A 92 17.20 9.31 -7.85
CA VAL A 92 17.88 10.53 -8.31
C VAL A 92 19.40 10.44 -8.22
N GLY A 93 19.94 9.40 -7.58
CA GLY A 93 21.37 9.19 -7.38
C GLY A 93 22.08 8.66 -8.62
N LYS A 94 23.41 8.81 -8.65
CA LYS A 94 24.27 8.27 -9.73
C LYS A 94 24.59 6.79 -9.55
N THR A 95 24.27 6.22 -8.39
CA THR A 95 24.56 4.84 -8.01
C THR A 95 23.27 4.07 -7.80
N SER A 96 23.33 2.74 -7.91
CA SER A 96 22.21 1.88 -7.58
C SER A 96 21.78 2.06 -6.13
N GLY A 97 20.48 2.30 -5.92
CA GLY A 97 19.85 2.31 -4.61
C GLY A 97 18.98 1.08 -4.43
N PHE A 98 18.85 0.60 -3.20
CA PHE A 98 17.84 -0.38 -2.83
C PHE A 98 17.17 0.07 -1.52
N GLY A 99 15.90 -0.28 -1.38
CA GLY A 99 15.13 -0.07 -0.17
C GLY A 99 14.53 -1.40 0.30
N ILE A 100 14.23 -1.48 1.58
CA ILE A 100 13.47 -2.60 2.16
C ILE A 100 12.15 -2.02 2.65
N SER A 101 11.04 -2.63 2.26
CA SER A 101 9.69 -2.27 2.70
C SER A 101 9.11 -3.39 3.55
N GLY A 102 8.65 -3.05 4.75
CA GLY A 102 7.76 -3.91 5.55
C GLY A 102 6.32 -3.52 5.28
N LEU A 103 5.44 -4.51 5.09
CA LEU A 103 4.00 -4.31 4.96
C LEU A 103 3.32 -5.07 6.10
N SER A 104 2.26 -4.50 6.65
CA SER A 104 1.50 -5.06 7.78
C SER A 104 0.51 -6.17 7.35
N SER A 105 0.79 -6.82 6.22
CA SER A 105 -0.05 -7.84 5.61
C SER A 105 0.80 -8.89 4.92
N GLN A 106 0.44 -10.17 5.11
CA GLN A 106 1.00 -11.28 4.35
C GLN A 106 0.58 -11.29 2.86
N ASN A 107 -0.47 -10.55 2.49
CA ASN A 107 -0.92 -10.40 1.11
C ASN A 107 -1.34 -8.94 0.85
N PRO A 108 -0.37 -8.00 0.84
CA PRO A 108 -0.67 -6.58 0.71
C PRO A 108 -1.19 -6.20 -0.69
N GLY A 109 -1.04 -7.09 -1.67
CA GLY A 109 -1.33 -6.80 -3.08
C GLY A 109 -0.36 -5.78 -3.67
N LEU A 110 -0.45 -5.59 -4.98
CA LEU A 110 0.29 -4.56 -5.70
C LEU A 110 -0.53 -4.09 -6.89
N ILE A 111 -0.85 -2.80 -6.91
CA ILE A 111 -1.52 -2.16 -8.04
C ILE A 111 -0.55 -1.17 -8.67
N THR A 112 -0.03 -1.52 -9.84
CA THR A 112 0.76 -0.59 -10.64
C THR A 112 -0.20 0.27 -11.45
N ILE A 113 -0.33 1.55 -11.10
CA ILE A 113 -1.35 2.46 -11.68
C ILE A 113 -1.32 2.46 -13.21
N ALA A 114 -0.14 2.53 -13.82
CA ALA A 114 0.00 2.50 -15.28
C ALA A 114 -0.58 1.21 -15.90
N ASN A 115 -0.27 0.03 -15.35
CA ASN A 115 -0.82 -1.22 -15.87
C ASN A 115 -2.32 -1.37 -15.56
N ALA A 116 -2.75 -0.96 -14.37
CA ALA A 116 -4.15 -1.03 -13.98
C ALA A 116 -5.05 -0.16 -14.86
N VAL A 117 -4.54 0.99 -15.33
CA VAL A 117 -5.28 1.94 -16.17
C VAL A 117 -5.11 1.66 -17.66
N PHE A 118 -3.89 1.42 -18.13
CA PHE A 118 -3.57 1.34 -19.56
C PHE A 118 -3.22 -0.08 -20.06
N LYS A 119 -3.10 -1.08 -19.18
CA LYS A 119 -2.78 -2.47 -19.57
C LYS A 119 -3.68 -3.49 -18.85
N SER A 120 -4.90 -3.09 -18.52
CA SER A 120 -5.86 -3.99 -17.88
C SER A 120 -6.28 -5.12 -18.82
N ASN A 121 -6.76 -6.22 -18.25
CA ASN A 121 -7.35 -7.32 -19.02
C ASN A 121 -8.73 -7.69 -18.44
N PRO A 122 -9.85 -7.42 -19.15
CA PRO A 122 -9.91 -6.77 -20.46
C PRO A 122 -9.46 -5.29 -20.42
N PRO A 123 -9.01 -4.72 -21.55
CA PRO A 123 -8.60 -3.32 -21.62
C PRO A 123 -9.78 -2.37 -21.38
N ILE A 124 -9.52 -1.25 -20.68
CA ILE A 124 -10.47 -0.14 -20.57
C ILE A 124 -10.62 0.49 -21.95
N SER A 125 -11.85 0.83 -22.35
CA SER A 125 -12.12 1.47 -23.64
C SER A 125 -11.32 2.77 -23.81
N ASP A 126 -10.70 2.92 -24.98
CA ASP A 126 -9.88 4.07 -25.33
C ASP A 126 -10.70 5.38 -25.29
N ASP A 127 -12.00 5.32 -25.56
CA ASP A 127 -12.92 6.45 -25.46
C ASP A 127 -13.08 6.93 -24.02
N ILE A 128 -13.13 6.01 -23.07
CA ILE A 128 -13.21 6.31 -21.63
C ILE A 128 -11.88 6.90 -21.17
N LEU A 129 -10.76 6.29 -21.53
CA LEU A 129 -9.43 6.77 -21.16
C LEU A 129 -9.15 8.16 -21.76
N ALA A 130 -9.44 8.35 -23.05
CA ALA A 130 -9.32 9.63 -23.74
C ALA A 130 -10.16 10.72 -23.04
N LYS A 131 -11.41 10.39 -22.65
CA LYS A 131 -12.26 11.36 -21.96
C LYS A 131 -11.81 11.66 -20.54
N ALA A 132 -11.40 10.64 -19.78
CA ALA A 132 -11.01 10.76 -18.39
C ALA A 132 -9.69 11.54 -18.23
N PHE A 133 -8.70 11.24 -19.08
CA PHE A 133 -7.38 11.88 -19.06
C PHE A 133 -7.28 13.10 -19.96
N GLN A 134 -8.36 13.45 -20.69
CA GLN A 134 -8.41 14.56 -21.64
C GLN A 134 -7.32 14.46 -22.72
N LEU A 135 -7.14 13.25 -23.25
CA LEU A 135 -6.16 12.91 -24.28
C LEU A 135 -6.84 12.55 -25.60
N ASP A 136 -6.10 12.63 -26.70
CA ASP A 136 -6.52 12.04 -27.96
C ASP A 136 -6.41 10.52 -27.91
N LYS A 137 -7.33 9.81 -28.57
CA LYS A 137 -7.31 8.33 -28.66
C LYS A 137 -5.97 7.79 -29.15
N LYS A 138 -5.35 8.44 -30.15
CA LYS A 138 -4.03 8.05 -30.66
C LYS A 138 -2.93 8.07 -29.58
N ILE A 139 -3.03 8.98 -28.61
CA ILE A 139 -2.09 9.07 -27.50
C ILE A 139 -2.37 7.94 -26.51
N VAL A 140 -3.65 7.65 -26.23
CA VAL A 140 -4.04 6.51 -25.39
C VAL A 140 -3.50 5.21 -25.99
N ASP A 141 -3.78 4.95 -27.28
CA ASP A 141 -3.28 3.78 -28.00
C ASP A 141 -1.76 3.69 -27.91
N TRP A 142 -1.07 4.82 -28.15
CA TRP A 142 0.38 4.88 -28.02
C TRP A 142 0.86 4.52 -26.62
N ILE A 143 0.27 5.07 -25.55
CA ILE A 143 0.63 4.73 -24.15
C ILE A 143 0.42 3.24 -23.88
N GLN A 144 -0.72 2.68 -24.32
CA GLN A 144 -1.00 1.25 -24.15
C GLN A 144 0.05 0.37 -24.85
N THR A 145 0.62 0.81 -25.98
CA THR A 145 1.71 0.06 -26.65
C THR A 145 3.07 0.14 -25.94
N GLN A 146 3.29 1.14 -25.08
CA GLN A 146 4.56 1.28 -24.34
C GLN A 146 4.63 0.39 -23.09
N LEU A 147 3.49 -0.11 -22.61
CA LEU A 147 3.36 -0.84 -21.35
C LEU A 147 3.27 -2.34 -21.59
#